data_AF-A0A975DFZ9-F1
#
_entry.id   AF-A0A975DFZ9-F1
#
_cell.length_a   1.000
_cell.length_b   1.000
_cell.length_c   1.000
_cell.angle_alpha   90.00
_cell.angle_beta   90.00
_cell.angle_gamma   90.00
#
_symmetry.space_group_name_H-M   'P 1'
#
loop_
_entity.id
_entity.type
_entity.pdbx_description
1 polymer ?
#
loop_
_entity_poly.entity_id
_entity_poly.type
_entity_poly.pdbx_seq_one_letter_code
_entity_poly.pdbx_strand_id
1 'polypeptide(L)'
;MEAQALNPTVVTALLTPQTILPTPEGDIGYFWQLDGDIVSHDGSDPGVATNVLLNRREKFGYVLLSNADADNEQVAAAFQAINGLVRQFAEQQ
;
A
#
# COMPACT_ATOMS: atom_id res chain seq x y z
N MET A 1 9.50 9.02 25.49
CA MET A 1 8.19 8.85 24.84
C MET A 1 8.17 7.42 24.33
N GLU A 2 7.50 6.51 25.05
CA GLU A 2 7.40 5.13 24.57
C GLU A 2 6.43 5.13 23.38
N ALA A 3 6.88 4.58 22.24
CA ALA A 3 6.00 4.42 21.10
C ALA A 3 4.90 3.43 21.49
N GLN A 4 3.64 3.85 21.38
CA GLN A 4 2.50 2.95 21.52
C GLN A 4 2.61 1.88 20.43
N ALA A 5 3.03 0.67 20.81
CA ALA A 5 3.05 -0.48 19.91
C ALA A 5 1.65 -1.11 19.88
N LEU A 6 1.16 -1.41 18.68
CA LEU A 6 -0.03 -2.23 18.52
C LEU A 6 0.24 -3.63 19.10
N ASN A 7 -0.81 -4.28 19.61
CA ASN A 7 -0.70 -5.65 20.12
C ASN A 7 -0.15 -6.57 19.00
N PRO A 8 0.94 -7.33 19.23
CA PRO A 8 1.56 -8.17 18.21
C PRO A 8 0.59 -9.16 17.56
N THR A 9 -0.33 -9.74 18.32
CA THR A 9 -1.36 -10.65 17.79
C THR A 9 -2.29 -9.96 16.80
N VAL A 10 -2.64 -8.68 17.06
CA VAL A 10 -3.46 -7.88 16.15
C VAL A 10 -2.69 -7.58 14.87
N VAL A 11 -1.41 -7.21 14.98
CA VAL A 11 -0.56 -6.97 13.80
C VAL A 11 -0.41 -8.24 12.97
N THR A 12 -0.18 -9.39 13.60
CA THR A 12 -0.14 -10.68 12.90
C THR A 12 -1.44 -10.96 12.17
N ALA A 13 -2.60 -10.74 12.81
CA ALA A 13 -3.88 -10.96 12.15
C ALA A 13 -4.07 -10.05 10.93
N LEU A 14 -3.70 -8.77 11.04
CA LEU A 14 -3.80 -7.80 9.93
C LEU A 14 -2.94 -8.22 8.72
N LEU A 15 -1.76 -8.79 8.97
CA LEU A 15 -0.75 -9.11 7.96
C LEU A 15 -0.69 -10.61 7.60
N THR A 16 -1.71 -11.38 7.96
CA THR A 16 -1.84 -12.79 7.57
C THR A 16 -2.83 -12.90 6.42
N PRO A 17 -2.53 -13.67 5.35
CA PRO A 17 -3.50 -13.93 4.28
C PRO A 17 -4.83 -14.45 4.84
N GLN A 18 -5.93 -13.81 4.44
CA GLN A 18 -7.30 -14.18 4.78
C GLN A 18 -8.00 -14.91 3.62
N THR A 19 -7.39 -14.95 2.43
CA THR A 19 -7.92 -15.62 1.24
C THR A 19 -7.23 -16.96 0.99
N ILE A 20 -8.00 -17.94 0.52
CA ILE A 20 -7.48 -19.29 0.17
C ILE A 20 -6.75 -19.26 -1.19
N LEU A 21 -7.08 -18.29 -2.05
CA LEU A 21 -6.46 -18.10 -3.35
C LEU A 21 -5.79 -16.71 -3.38
N PRO A 22 -4.54 -16.61 -3.85
CA PRO A 22 -3.91 -15.33 -4.11
C PRO A 22 -4.63 -14.60 -5.24
N THR A 23 -4.70 -13.29 -5.14
CA THR A 23 -5.12 -12.40 -6.23
C THR A 23 -3.94 -12.18 -7.20
N PRO A 24 -4.17 -11.65 -8.41
CA PRO A 24 -3.07 -11.18 -9.25
C PRO A 24 -2.15 -10.19 -8.54
N GLU A 25 -2.67 -9.44 -7.57
CA GLU A 25 -1.97 -8.45 -6.76
C GLU A 25 -1.31 -9.03 -5.47
N GLY A 26 -1.41 -10.33 -5.23
CA GLY A 26 -0.84 -11.01 -4.05
C GLY A 26 -1.89 -11.54 -3.07
N ASP A 27 -1.47 -11.81 -1.84
CA ASP A 27 -2.36 -12.25 -0.76
C ASP A 27 -3.13 -11.06 -0.17
N ILE A 28 -4.32 -11.31 0.39
CA ILE A 28 -5.12 -10.25 1.03
C ILE A 28 -5.18 -10.49 2.53
N GLY A 29 -4.60 -9.59 3.32
CA GLY A 29 -4.81 -9.48 4.77
C GLY A 29 -6.09 -8.72 5.11
N TYR A 30 -6.31 -8.42 6.39
CA TYR A 30 -7.42 -7.52 6.76
C TYR A 30 -7.10 -6.09 6.33
N PHE A 31 -7.76 -5.59 5.29
CA PHE A 31 -7.56 -4.25 4.70
C PHE A 31 -6.20 -4.02 4.06
N TRP A 32 -5.45 -5.06 3.70
CA TRP A 32 -4.12 -4.91 3.11
C TRP A 32 -3.90 -5.93 1.99
N GLN A 33 -3.30 -5.49 0.91
CA GLN A 33 -2.60 -6.35 -0.04
C GLN A 33 -1.23 -6.71 0.54
N LEU A 34 -0.83 -7.96 0.37
CA LEU A 34 0.39 -8.56 0.90
C LEU A 34 1.15 -9.20 -0.26
N ASP A 35 2.33 -8.67 -0.57
CA ASP A 35 3.24 -9.19 -1.59
C ASP A 35 4.65 -9.30 -1.01
N GLY A 36 4.99 -10.48 -0.48
CA GLY A 36 6.27 -10.71 0.20
C GLY A 36 6.48 -9.78 1.39
N ASP A 37 7.43 -8.84 1.25
CA ASP A 37 7.75 -7.83 2.27
C ASP A 37 6.97 -6.51 2.10
N ILE A 38 6.19 -6.41 1.02
CA ILE A 38 5.35 -5.27 0.71
C ILE A 38 3.96 -5.46 1.32
N VAL A 39 3.49 -4.43 2.02
CA VAL A 39 2.13 -4.30 2.52
C VAL A 39 1.55 -3.03 1.90
N SER A 40 0.46 -3.13 1.14
CA SER A 40 -0.11 -1.98 0.43
C SER A 40 -1.62 -1.92 0.49
N HIS A 41 -2.15 -0.75 0.21
CA HIS A 41 -3.57 -0.53 -0.03
C HIS A 41 -3.71 0.70 -0.93
N ASP A 42 -4.73 0.71 -1.77
CA ASP A 42 -5.10 1.87 -2.58
C ASP A 42 -6.57 2.22 -2.34
N GLY A 43 -6.95 3.42 -2.74
CA GLY A 43 -8.31 3.88 -2.59
C GLY A 43 -8.62 4.90 -3.66
N SER A 44 -9.82 4.79 -4.22
CA SER A 44 -10.31 5.72 -5.23
C SER A 44 -11.76 6.07 -4.88
N ASP A 45 -12.00 7.36 -4.69
CA ASP A 45 -13.32 7.97 -4.57
C ASP A 45 -13.42 9.10 -5.60
N PRO A 46 -14.62 9.56 -5.99
CA PRO A 46 -14.74 10.71 -6.88
C PRO A 46 -13.97 11.94 -6.36
N GLY A 47 -13.03 12.43 -7.15
CA GLY A 47 -12.12 13.53 -6.85
C GLY A 47 -10.93 13.19 -5.94
N VAL A 48 -10.70 11.92 -5.57
CA VAL A 48 -9.59 11.53 -4.68
C VAL A 48 -8.98 10.19 -5.08
N ALA A 49 -7.64 10.13 -5.11
CA ALA A 49 -6.90 8.88 -5.21
C ALA A 49 -5.87 8.78 -4.08
N THR A 50 -5.69 7.58 -3.56
CA THR A 50 -4.75 7.28 -2.48
C THR A 50 -3.97 6.01 -2.76
N ASN A 51 -2.72 5.98 -2.34
CA ASN A 51 -1.90 4.77 -2.32
C ASN A 51 -1.05 4.78 -1.06
N VAL A 52 -1.00 3.65 -0.36
CA VAL A 52 -0.10 3.41 0.76
C VAL A 52 0.68 2.14 0.50
N LEU A 53 1.97 2.18 0.81
CA LEU A 53 2.85 1.03 0.72
C LEU A 53 3.88 1.08 1.84
N LEU A 54 4.15 -0.08 2.41
CA LEU A 54 5.18 -0.30 3.40
C LEU A 54 6.07 -1.46 2.93
N ASN A 55 7.38 -1.23 2.85
CA ASN A 55 8.39 -2.27 2.73
C ASN A 55 8.94 -2.58 4.13
N ARG A 56 8.59 -3.76 4.64
CA ARG A 56 8.98 -4.20 5.99
C ARG A 56 10.47 -4.54 6.10
N ARG A 57 11.10 -4.97 5.01
CA ARG A 57 12.53 -5.32 4.97
C ARG A 57 13.38 -4.06 5.14
N GLU A 58 13.12 -3.07 4.31
CA GLU A 58 13.88 -1.82 4.26
C GLU A 58 13.40 -0.78 5.29
N LYS A 59 12.35 -1.10 6.06
CA LYS A 59 11.69 -0.20 7.02
C LYS A 59 11.30 1.13 6.37
N PHE A 60 10.83 1.03 5.12
CA PHE A 60 10.41 2.15 4.31
C PHE A 60 8.89 2.13 4.16
N GLY A 61 8.27 3.29 4.06
CA GLY A 61 6.86 3.40 3.72
C GLY A 61 6.53 4.76 3.15
N TYR A 62 5.50 4.82 2.33
CA TYR A 62 4.98 6.07 1.79
C TYR A 62 3.46 6.07 1.77
N VAL A 63 2.93 7.29 1.70
CA VAL A 63 1.53 7.57 1.42
C VAL A 63 1.49 8.61 0.31
N LEU A 64 0.78 8.30 -0.76
CA LEU A 64 0.51 9.21 -1.86
C LEU A 64 -0.98 9.57 -1.83
N LEU A 65 -1.26 10.88 -1.84
CA LEU A 65 -2.61 11.43 -1.80
C LEU A 65 -2.79 12.40 -2.97
N SER A 66 -3.94 12.33 -3.63
CA SER A 66 -4.33 13.24 -4.70
C SER A 66 -5.74 13.77 -4.45
N ASN A 67 -5.94 15.06 -4.72
CA ASN A 67 -7.26 15.72 -4.75
C ASN A 67 -7.88 15.71 -6.15
N ALA A 68 -7.50 14.72 -6.96
CA ALA A 68 -8.15 14.35 -8.19
C ALA A 68 -8.05 12.83 -8.34
N ASP A 69 -9.08 12.25 -8.93
CA ASP A 69 -9.24 10.81 -9.13
C ASP A 69 -8.70 10.39 -10.50
N ALA A 70 -9.02 9.14 -10.87
CA ALA A 70 -8.64 8.55 -12.14
C ALA A 70 -9.38 9.13 -13.36
N ASP A 71 -10.44 9.93 -13.17
CA ASP A 71 -11.26 10.44 -14.29
C ASP A 71 -10.58 11.65 -14.99
N ASN A 72 -9.59 12.27 -14.34
CA ASN A 72 -8.67 13.19 -15.00
C ASN A 72 -7.41 12.43 -15.45
N GLU A 73 -7.34 12.10 -16.74
CA GLU A 73 -6.24 11.30 -17.32
C GLU A 73 -4.84 11.85 -17.00
N GLN A 74 -4.67 13.18 -16.97
CA GLN A 74 -3.37 13.79 -16.67
C GLN A 74 -2.97 13.58 -15.21
N VAL A 75 -3.94 13.69 -14.30
CA VAL A 75 -3.71 13.41 -12.89
C VAL A 75 -3.50 11.92 -12.65
N ALA A 76 -4.30 11.07 -13.29
CA ALA A 76 -4.14 9.61 -13.23
C ALA A 76 -2.73 9.19 -13.69
N ALA A 77 -2.26 9.72 -14.81
CA ALA A 77 -0.92 9.43 -15.34
C ALA A 77 0.19 9.90 -14.40
N ALA A 78 0.07 11.12 -13.85
CA ALA A 78 1.05 11.64 -12.88
C ALA A 78 1.06 10.82 -11.59
N PHE A 79 -0.11 10.45 -11.08
CA PHE A 79 -0.27 9.62 -9.88
C PHE A 79 0.38 8.25 -10.07
N GLN A 80 0.12 7.59 -11.21
CA GLN A 80 0.73 6.30 -11.54
C GLN A 80 2.25 6.41 -11.73
N ALA A 81 2.74 7.48 -12.37
CA ALA A 81 4.17 7.70 -12.53
C ALA A 81 4.89 7.87 -11.17
N ILE A 82 4.33 8.65 -10.25
CA ILE A 82 4.87 8.82 -8.90
C ILE A 82 4.81 7.49 -8.15
N ASN A 83 3.68 6.78 -8.20
CA ASN A 83 3.52 5.47 -7.56
C ASN A 83 4.57 4.47 -8.03
N GLY A 84 4.83 4.42 -9.35
CA GLY A 84 5.86 3.57 -9.95
C GLY A 84 7.27 3.92 -9.50
N LEU A 85 7.62 5.21 -9.43
CA LEU A 85 8.92 5.67 -8.94
C LEU A 85 9.15 5.28 -7.48
N VAL A 86 8.13 5.42 -6.63
CA VAL A 86 8.28 5.06 -5.21
C VAL A 86 8.38 3.54 -5.03
N ARG A 87 7.63 2.74 -5.81
CA ARG A 87 7.78 1.28 -5.82
C ARG A 87 9.19 0.84 -6.24
N GLN A 88 9.72 1.41 -7.32
CA GLN A 88 11.10 1.14 -7.73
C GLN A 88 12.11 1.49 -6.63
N PHE A 89 11.93 2.64 -5.96
CA PHE A 89 12.79 3.01 -4.84
C PHE A 89 12.68 2.03 -3.67
N ALA A 90 11.47 1.54 -3.37
CA ALA A 90 11.22 0.57 -2.31
C ALA A 90 11.81 -0.81 -2.62
N GLU A 91 11.92 -1.21 -3.88
CA GLU A 91 12.40 -2.53 -4.33
C GLU A 91 13.91 -2.59 -4.61
N GLN A 92 14.58 -1.44 -4.76
CA GLN A 92 16.00 -1.36 -5.16
C GLN A 92 17.00 -1.21 -3.99
N GLN A 93 16.54 -1.22 -2.74
CA GLN A 93 17.41 -1.22 -1.54
C GLN A 93 17.54 -2.62 -0.97
#